data_AF-A0A8C0G1C3-F1
#
_entry.id   AF-A0A8C0G1C3-F1
#
_cell.length_a   1.000
_cell.length_b   1.000
_cell.length_c   1.000
_cell.angle_alpha   90.00
_cell.angle_beta   90.00
_cell.angle_gamma   90.00
#
_symmetry.space_group_name_H-M   'P 1'
#
loop_
_entity.id
_entity.type
_entity.pdbx_description
1 polymer ?
#
loop_
_entity_poly.entity_id
_entity_poly.type
_entity_poly.pdbx_seq_one_letter_code
_entity_poly.pdbx_strand_id
1 'polypeptide(L)' 'MGSPEDDLIGIPFPEHSSELLSSLNEQRQLGVLCDVTIRSQGLEYRTHRAVYARSL' A
#
# COMPACT_ATOMS: atom_id res chain seq x y z
N MET A 1 24.20 -17.35 23.31
CA MET A 1 23.21 -16.36 23.76
C MET A 1 22.44 -15.97 22.50
N GLY A 2 21.32 -16.65 22.23
CA GLY A 2 20.49 -16.36 21.05
C GLY A 2 19.91 -14.95 21.17
N SER A 3 19.88 -14.20 20.08
CA SER A 3 19.27 -12.89 20.05
C SER A 3 17.75 -13.02 20.27
N PRO A 4 17.08 -12.01 20.86
CA PRO A 4 15.65 -12.05 21.18
C PRO A 4 14.72 -12.16 19.95
N GLU A 5 15.28 -12.26 18.74
CA GLU A 5 14.58 -12.53 17.49
C GLU A 5 14.30 -14.04 17.28
N ASP A 6 15.06 -14.93 17.93
CA ASP A 6 14.91 -16.40 17.82
C ASP A 6 13.64 -16.93 18.53
N ASP A 7 13.06 -16.18 19.48
CA ASP A 7 11.82 -16.53 20.18
C ASP A 7 10.56 -15.93 19.51
N LEU A 8 10.71 -15.17 18.41
CA LEU A 8 9.59 -14.55 17.74
C LEU A 8 9.00 -15.51 16.70
N ILE A 9 7.90 -16.20 17.08
CA ILE A 9 7.13 -17.00 16.12
C ILE A 9 6.50 -16.06 15.09
N GLY A 10 7.10 -16.00 13.90
CA GLY A 10 6.54 -15.30 12.75
C GLY A 10 5.28 -15.99 12.27
N ILE A 11 4.10 -15.48 12.63
CA ILE A 11 2.82 -15.97 12.09
C ILE A 11 2.69 -15.44 10.66
N PRO A 12 2.68 -16.31 9.63
CA PRO A 12 2.49 -15.85 8.27
C PRO A 12 1.02 -15.45 8.07
N PHE A 13 0.81 -14.26 7.51
CA PHE A 13 -0.51 -13.79 7.06
C PHE A 13 -0.54 -13.82 5.53
N PRO A 14 -0.87 -14.97 4.92
CA PRO A 14 -0.64 -15.22 3.49
C PRO A 14 -1.40 -14.31 2.52
N GLU A 15 -2.39 -13.52 2.97
CA GLU A 15 -3.19 -12.66 2.09
C GLU A 15 -3.30 -11.21 2.56
N HIS A 16 -2.72 -10.86 3.71
CA HIS A 16 -2.87 -9.54 4.32
C HIS A 16 -2.38 -8.41 3.39
N SER A 17 -1.31 -8.66 2.62
CA SER A 17 -0.82 -7.68 1.65
C SER A 17 -1.78 -7.45 0.48
N SER A 18 -2.49 -8.50 0.03
CA SER A 18 -3.47 -8.42 -1.06
C SER A 18 -4.72 -7.68 -0.62
N GLU A 19 -5.24 -7.99 0.58
CA GLU A 19 -6.39 -7.31 1.18
C GLU A 19 -6.12 -5.80 1.35
N LEU A 20 -4.95 -5.44 1.87
CA LEU A 20 -4.53 -4.04 2.00
C LEU A 20 -4.47 -3.32 0.64
N LEU A 21 -3.92 -3.96 -0.38
CA LEU A 21 -3.89 -3.39 -1.73
C LEU A 21 -5.29 -3.22 -2.32
N SER A 22 -6.21 -4.14 -2.04
CA SER A 22 -7.62 -4.02 -2.43
C SER A 22 -8.26 -2.80 -1.78
N SER A 23 -8.13 -2.64 -0.45
CA SER A 23 -8.66 -1.47 0.26
C SER A 23 -8.08 -0.15 -0.22
N LEU A 24 -6.77 -0.09 -0.52
CA LEU A 24 -6.13 1.11 -1.07
C LEU A 24 -6.64 1.42 -2.49
N ASN A 25 -6.95 0.40 -3.27
CA ASN A 25 -7.53 0.59 -4.60
C ASN A 25 -8.99 1.09 -4.52
N GLU A 26 -9.77 0.63 -3.56
CA GLU A 26 -11.12 1.17 -3.28
C GLU A 26 -11.05 2.64 -2.87
N GLN A 27 -10.14 2.99 -1.95
CA GLN A 27 -9.91 4.38 -1.54
C GLN A 27 -9.54 5.27 -2.73
N ARG A 28 -8.69 4.78 -3.63
CA ARG A 28 -8.32 5.47 -4.87
C ARG A 28 -9.52 5.73 -5.78
N GLN A 29 -10.41 4.74 -5.95
CA GLN A 29 -11.60 4.86 -6.79
C GLN A 29 -12.62 5.85 -6.20
N LEU A 30 -12.79 5.83 -4.87
CA LEU A 30 -13.64 6.77 -4.14
C LEU A 30 -13.00 8.16 -4.02
N GLY A 31 -11.69 8.27 -4.27
CA GLY A 31 -10.92 9.49 -4.14
C GLY A 31 -10.78 9.97 -2.69
N VAL A 32 -10.84 9.04 -1.73
CA VAL A 32 -10.66 9.29 -0.30
C VAL A 32 -9.24 8.90 0.10
N LEU A 33 -8.64 9.63 1.06
CA LEU A 33 -7.28 9.40 1.56
C LEU A 33 -6.15 9.45 0.51
N CYS A 34 -6.44 9.86 -0.72
CA CYS A 34 -5.45 10.12 -1.74
C CYS A 34 -4.69 11.41 -1.42
N ASP A 35 -3.38 11.31 -1.24
CA ASP A 35 -2.49 12.41 -0.85
C ASP A 35 -1.70 13.00 -2.02
N VAL A 36 -1.77 12.40 -3.21
CA VAL A 36 -1.14 12.91 -4.44
C VAL A 36 -2.05 12.82 -5.65
N THR A 37 -1.95 13.83 -6.51
CA THR A 37 -2.61 13.88 -7.83
C THR A 37 -1.56 13.96 -8.90
N ILE A 38 -1.56 13.00 -9.83
CA ILE A 38 -0.66 12.93 -10.96
C ILE A 38 -1.40 13.46 -12.19
N ARG A 39 -0.83 14.45 -12.87
CA ARG A 39 -1.39 14.98 -14.12
C ARG A 39 -0.59 14.44 -15.29
N SER A 40 -1.25 13.76 -16.22
CA SER A 40 -0.62 13.22 -17.43
C SER A 40 -1.57 13.33 -18.61
N GLN A 41 -1.07 13.84 -19.74
CA GLN A 41 -1.85 13.99 -20.99
C GLN A 41 -3.20 14.71 -20.83
N GLY A 42 -3.28 15.66 -19.89
CA GLY A 42 -4.52 16.40 -19.59
C GLY A 42 -5.51 15.68 -18.66
N LEU A 43 -5.20 14.45 -18.22
CA LEU A 43 -5.98 13.70 -17.23
C LEU A 43 -5.36 13.83 -15.83
N GLU A 44 -6.20 13.74 -14.80
CA GLU A 44 -5.78 13.79 -13.39
C GLU A 44 -6.05 12.45 -12.70
N TYR A 45 -5.03 11.90 -12.05
CA TYR A 45 -5.09 10.62 -11.34
C TYR A 45 -4.77 10.85 -9.87
N ARG A 46 -5.77 10.67 -9.01
CA ARG A 46 -5.57 10.67 -7.56
C ARG A 46 -5.05 9.30 -7.11
N THR A 47 -4.03 9.29 -6.26
CA THR A 47 -3.41 8.05 -5.73
C THR A 47 -2.71 8.31 -4.39
N HIS A 48 -2.08 7.28 -3.84
CA HIS A 48 -1.28 7.33 -2.62
C HIS A 48 0.22 7.39 -2.95
N ARG A 49 0.97 8.33 -2.38
CA ARG A 49 2.41 8.50 -2.62
C ARG A 49 3.22 7.24 -2.36
N ALA A 50 2.95 6.59 -1.23
CA ALA A 50 3.67 5.38 -0.82
C ALA A 50 3.44 4.21 -1.79
N VAL A 51 2.22 4.05 -2.27
CA VAL A 51 1.87 3.01 -3.26
C VAL A 51 2.51 3.33 -4.61
N TYR A 52 2.45 4.59 -5.04
CA TYR A 52 3.07 5.02 -6.30
C TYR A 52 4.59 4.85 -6.28
N ALA A 53 5.25 5.23 -5.18
CA ALA A 53 6.70 5.13 -5.03
C ALA A 53 7.22 3.68 -5.02
N ARG A 54 6.41 2.71 -4.59
CA ARG A 54 6.78 1.28 -4.60
C ARG A 54 6.61 0.63 -5.98
N SER A 55 5.88 1.27 -6.88
CA SER A 55 5.69 0.82 -8.27
C SER A 55 6.75 1.35 -9.24
N LEU A 56 7.67 2.19 -8.76
CA LEU A 56 8.86 2.67 -9.47
C LEU A 56 10.08 1.87 -9.03
#